data_AF-A0A315EHX2-F1
#
_entry.id   AF-A0A315EHX2-F1
#
_cell.length_a   1.000
_cell.length_b   1.000
_cell.length_c   1.000
_cell.angle_alpha   90.00
_cell.angle_beta   90.00
_cell.angle_gamma   90.00
#
_symmetry.space_group_name_H-M   'P 1'
#
loop_
_entity.id
_entity.type
_entity.pdbx_description
1 polymer ?
#
loop_
_entity_poly.entity_id
_entity_poly.type
_entity_poly.pdbx_seq_one_letter_code
_entity_poly.pdbx_strand_id
1 'polypeptide(L)'
;MKEHMKETEAKPALRISHIVYGRQASGNRVSYLVDPKGAGDERAVPESVVLKRWRKRQFPGHTFSGERLSSTLWRAVAKAFGTKAKAISKLSLDQIAATADKSRELLKGDGYLKLASPQTLHALFAVCGPERLQAILDKHLSDEHKGKSGIPDLFLYATSHSTGLPTIARFVEVKKPEEAVSAVQMAEIAFLNQLGLHARVLRLVERE
;
A
#
# COMPACT_ATOMS: atom_id res chain seq x y z
N MET A 1 -18.38 27.87 7.02
CA MET A 1 -18.88 26.49 7.15
C MET A 1 -17.71 25.53 6.96
N LYS A 2 -17.39 24.70 7.96
CA LYS A 2 -16.39 23.63 7.81
C LYS A 2 -17.07 22.45 7.12
N GLU A 3 -16.81 22.26 5.82
CA GLU A 3 -17.20 21.03 5.12
C GLU A 3 -16.50 19.84 5.79
N HIS A 4 -17.28 19.01 6.49
CA HIS A 4 -16.83 17.67 6.85
C HIS A 4 -16.86 16.84 5.56
N MET A 5 -15.73 16.74 4.87
CA MET A 5 -15.52 15.69 3.87
C MET A 5 -15.81 14.34 4.55
N LYS A 6 -16.92 13.70 4.20
CA LYS A 6 -17.23 12.32 4.61
C LYS A 6 -16.04 11.42 4.22
N GLU A 7 -15.68 10.48 5.09
CA GLU A 7 -14.72 9.39 4.81
C GLU A 7 -15.29 8.45 3.70
N THR A 8 -15.31 8.96 2.47
CA THR A 8 -15.44 8.30 1.15
C THR A 8 -16.80 7.76 0.69
N GLU A 9 -17.03 7.88 -0.62
CA GLU A 9 -18.03 7.14 -1.41
C GLU A 9 -17.91 5.61 -1.20
N ALA A 10 -19.02 4.89 -1.39
CA ALA A 10 -19.09 3.44 -1.18
C ALA A 10 -18.17 2.67 -2.15
N LYS A 11 -16.98 2.26 -1.67
CA LYS A 11 -16.05 1.39 -2.41
C LYS A 11 -16.22 -0.06 -2.02
N PRO A 12 -16.00 -1.03 -2.94
CA PRO A 12 -16.08 -2.45 -2.62
C PRO A 12 -15.24 -2.78 -1.38
N ALA A 13 -15.89 -3.40 -0.38
CA ALA A 13 -15.27 -3.72 0.89
C ALA A 13 -14.03 -4.61 0.68
N LEU A 14 -13.01 -4.44 1.54
CA LEU A 14 -11.83 -5.32 1.52
C LEU A 14 -12.18 -6.77 1.91
N ARG A 15 -13.37 -7.00 2.47
CA ARG A 15 -13.87 -8.30 2.97
C ARG A 15 -12.88 -8.97 3.94
N ILE A 16 -12.22 -8.13 4.73
CA ILE A 16 -11.46 -8.52 5.92
C ILE A 16 -12.05 -7.77 7.11
N SER A 17 -12.03 -8.40 8.29
CA SER A 17 -12.48 -7.74 9.51
C SER A 17 -11.57 -6.56 9.84
N HIS A 18 -12.17 -5.41 10.12
CA HIS A 18 -11.50 -4.25 10.71
C HIS A 18 -11.57 -4.27 12.25
N ILE A 19 -12.26 -5.25 12.83
CA ILE A 19 -12.35 -5.43 14.28
C ILE A 19 -11.05 -6.03 14.80
N VAL A 20 -10.49 -5.45 15.85
CA VAL A 20 -9.28 -5.94 16.52
C VAL A 20 -9.52 -6.09 18.02
N TYR A 21 -8.83 -7.06 18.60
CA TYR A 21 -8.95 -7.44 20.01
C TYR A 21 -7.58 -7.50 20.67
N GLY A 22 -7.58 -7.49 22.01
CA GLY A 22 -6.40 -7.70 22.82
C GLY A 22 -5.33 -6.65 22.55
N ARG A 23 -5.68 -5.36 22.62
CA ARG A 23 -4.69 -4.28 22.47
C ARG A 23 -3.53 -4.47 23.46
N GLN A 24 -2.29 -4.38 22.96
CA GLN A 24 -1.09 -4.30 23.80
C GLN A 24 -0.24 -3.10 23.36
N ALA A 25 0.25 -2.34 24.33
CA ALA A 25 1.17 -1.23 24.09
C ALA A 25 2.56 -1.59 24.59
N SER A 26 3.58 -1.33 23.77
CA SER A 26 4.99 -1.45 24.12
C SER A 26 5.69 -0.18 23.65
N GLY A 27 5.89 0.77 24.58
CA GLY A 27 6.31 2.13 24.24
C GLY A 27 5.30 2.79 23.29
N ASN A 28 5.78 3.33 22.17
CA ASN A 28 4.94 4.01 21.17
C ASN A 28 4.26 3.03 20.20
N ARG A 29 4.49 1.72 20.32
CA ARG A 29 3.99 0.71 19.38
C ARG A 29 2.80 -0.01 19.99
N VAL A 30 1.71 -0.07 19.22
CA VAL A 30 0.50 -0.83 19.56
C VAL A 30 0.44 -2.09 18.71
N SER A 31 0.04 -3.20 19.31
CA SER A 31 -0.22 -4.46 18.64
C SER A 31 -1.59 -5.04 19.02
N TYR A 32 -2.12 -5.88 18.13
CA TYR A 32 -3.39 -6.58 18.29
C TYR A 32 -3.25 -8.03 17.88
N LEU A 33 -4.20 -8.87 18.29
CA LEU A 33 -4.32 -10.24 17.81
C LEU A 33 -4.57 -10.25 16.28
N VAL A 34 -3.79 -11.07 15.57
CA VAL A 34 -3.91 -11.23 14.12
C VAL A 34 -5.24 -11.91 13.79
N ASP A 35 -5.56 -13.01 14.48
CA ASP A 35 -6.85 -13.68 14.36
C ASP A 35 -7.83 -13.14 15.40
N PRO A 36 -8.91 -12.45 14.98
CA PRO A 36 -9.89 -11.92 15.91
C PRO A 36 -10.75 -13.02 16.57
N LYS A 37 -10.68 -14.27 16.12
CA LYS A 37 -11.43 -15.40 16.69
C LYS A 37 -10.68 -16.15 17.78
N GLY A 38 -9.48 -15.69 18.16
CA GLY A 38 -8.68 -16.33 19.21
C GLY A 38 -8.02 -17.66 18.81
N ALA A 39 -7.99 -17.98 17.50
CA ALA A 39 -7.19 -19.10 17.01
C ALA A 39 -5.70 -18.71 17.00
N GLY A 40 -5.09 -18.77 18.18
CA GLY A 40 -3.67 -18.50 18.43
C GLY A 40 -3.35 -17.12 19.03
N ASP A 41 -2.12 -16.98 19.51
CA ASP A 41 -1.66 -15.81 20.29
C ASP A 41 -0.83 -14.82 19.46
N GLU A 42 -0.80 -14.99 18.14
CA GLU A 42 0.01 -14.15 17.25
C GLU A 42 -0.48 -12.70 17.28
N ARG A 43 0.44 -11.78 17.58
CA ARG A 43 0.18 -10.34 17.66
C ARG A 43 0.97 -9.58 16.61
N ALA A 44 0.37 -8.51 16.09
CA ALA A 44 1.04 -7.67 15.11
C ALA A 44 0.56 -6.21 15.19
N VAL A 45 1.37 -5.30 14.63
CA VAL A 45 0.99 -3.90 14.42
C VAL A 45 -0.18 -3.77 13.44
N PRO A 46 -0.94 -2.66 13.48
CA PRO A 46 -2.14 -2.44 12.66
C PRO A 46 -2.02 -2.92 11.21
N GLU A 47 -1.01 -2.46 10.50
CA GLU A 47 -0.82 -2.71 9.07
C GLU A 47 -0.51 -4.17 8.81
N SER A 48 0.25 -4.80 9.72
CA SER A 48 0.57 -6.22 9.65
C SER A 48 -0.65 -7.11 9.95
N VAL A 49 -1.56 -6.70 10.84
CA VAL A 49 -2.83 -7.41 11.07
C VAL A 49 -3.67 -7.40 9.80
N VAL A 50 -3.84 -6.23 9.19
CA VAL A 50 -4.58 -6.05 7.94
C VAL A 50 -3.98 -6.90 6.83
N LEU A 51 -2.66 -6.83 6.66
CA LEU A 51 -1.94 -7.57 5.62
C LEU A 51 -2.04 -9.09 5.79
N LYS A 52 -1.90 -9.60 7.02
CA LYS A 52 -2.05 -11.04 7.30
C LYS A 52 -3.47 -11.51 7.03
N ARG A 53 -4.50 -10.76 7.45
CA ARG A 53 -5.90 -11.07 7.17
C ARG A 53 -6.21 -11.04 5.66
N TRP A 54 -5.64 -10.09 4.94
CA TRP A 54 -5.76 -10.00 3.49
C TRP A 54 -5.19 -11.23 2.80
N ARG A 55 -3.96 -11.64 3.15
CA ARG A 55 -3.29 -12.81 2.56
C ARG A 55 -3.99 -14.14 2.88
N LYS A 56 -4.71 -14.22 4.01
CA LYS A 56 -5.49 -15.40 4.38
C LYS A 56 -6.83 -15.54 3.62
N ARG A 57 -7.24 -14.52 2.85
CA ARG A 57 -8.51 -14.58 2.10
C ARG A 57 -8.50 -15.74 1.11
N GLN A 58 -9.65 -16.38 1.00
CA GLN A 58 -9.91 -17.42 0.00
C GLN A 58 -10.91 -16.87 -1.02
N PHE A 59 -10.54 -16.91 -2.29
CA PHE A 59 -11.42 -16.62 -3.41
C PHE A 59 -10.99 -17.50 -4.59
N PRO A 60 -11.88 -18.33 -5.16
CA PRO A 60 -11.50 -19.25 -6.23
C PRO A 60 -10.74 -18.58 -7.37
N GLY A 61 -9.67 -19.25 -7.82
CA GLY A 61 -8.83 -18.76 -8.91
C GLY A 61 -7.96 -17.54 -8.59
N HIS A 62 -7.81 -17.15 -7.31
CA HIS A 62 -7.02 -15.98 -6.92
C HIS A 62 -6.08 -16.27 -5.76
N THR A 63 -4.92 -15.60 -5.77
CA THR A 63 -3.99 -15.54 -4.64
C THR A 63 -3.90 -14.11 -4.13
N PHE A 64 -4.04 -13.91 -2.81
CA PHE A 64 -4.00 -12.60 -2.18
C PHE A 64 -2.61 -12.29 -1.64
N SER A 65 -2.04 -11.17 -2.09
CA SER A 65 -0.71 -10.68 -1.75
C SER A 65 -0.74 -9.19 -1.41
N GLY A 66 0.37 -8.65 -0.94
CA GLY A 66 0.48 -7.23 -0.63
C GLY A 66 1.69 -6.93 0.21
N GLU A 67 1.95 -5.66 0.44
CA GLU A 67 3.13 -5.20 1.18
C GLU A 67 2.86 -3.87 1.87
N ARG A 68 3.66 -3.58 2.90
CA ARG A 68 3.75 -2.23 3.47
C ARG A 68 4.56 -1.36 2.51
N LEU A 69 4.03 -0.19 2.18
CA LEU A 69 4.73 0.76 1.33
C LEU A 69 5.62 1.67 2.18
N SER A 70 6.80 1.98 1.66
CA SER A 70 7.63 3.02 2.24
C SER A 70 7.15 4.41 1.81
N SER A 71 7.28 5.38 2.71
CA SER A 71 7.12 6.82 2.41
C SER A 71 8.07 7.34 1.31
N THR A 72 9.06 6.54 0.92
CA THR A 72 10.04 6.89 -0.12
C THR A 72 9.87 6.08 -1.41
N LEU A 73 8.84 5.24 -1.51
CA LEU A 73 8.67 4.25 -2.57
C LEU A 73 8.82 4.85 -3.98
N TRP A 74 8.09 5.90 -4.30
CA TRP A 74 8.08 6.44 -5.67
C TRP A 74 9.42 7.10 -6.06
N ARG A 75 10.11 7.72 -5.09
CA ARG A 75 11.48 8.20 -5.28
C ARG A 75 12.47 7.05 -5.49
N ALA A 76 12.31 5.97 -4.73
CA ALA A 76 13.09 4.75 -4.90
C ALA A 76 12.87 4.13 -6.29
N VAL A 77 11.61 4.07 -6.75
CA VAL A 77 11.26 3.60 -8.10
C VAL A 77 11.92 4.47 -9.15
N ALA A 78 11.80 5.79 -9.05
CA ALA A 78 12.41 6.72 -10.00
C ALA A 78 13.93 6.57 -10.07
N LYS A 79 14.58 6.38 -8.92
CA LYS A 79 16.04 6.21 -8.82
C LYS A 79 16.51 4.89 -9.43
N ALA A 80 15.79 3.79 -9.20
CA ALA A 80 16.18 2.47 -9.65
C ALA A 80 15.80 2.20 -11.12
N PHE A 81 14.61 2.63 -11.54
CA PHE A 81 14.02 2.28 -12.84
C PHE A 81 13.92 3.46 -13.81
N GLY A 82 14.31 4.67 -13.38
CA GLY A 82 14.14 5.91 -14.13
C GLY A 82 12.73 6.48 -13.99
N THR A 83 12.44 7.56 -14.72
CA THR A 83 11.19 8.32 -14.60
C THR A 83 10.19 8.08 -15.74
N LYS A 84 10.56 7.28 -16.74
CA LYS A 84 9.73 7.03 -17.93
C LYS A 84 8.75 5.88 -17.65
N ALA A 85 7.54 6.19 -17.17
CA ALA A 85 6.55 5.20 -16.75
C ALA A 85 6.18 4.17 -17.84
N LYS A 86 6.19 4.59 -19.12
CA LYS A 86 5.97 3.69 -20.27
C LYS A 86 7.02 2.59 -20.40
N ALA A 87 8.27 2.87 -20.03
CA ALA A 87 9.33 1.87 -20.01
C ALA A 87 9.20 0.96 -18.78
N ILE A 88 8.96 1.56 -17.61
CA ILE A 88 8.80 0.84 -16.34
C ILE A 88 7.65 -0.17 -16.41
N SER A 89 6.51 0.23 -16.97
CA SER A 89 5.30 -0.61 -17.08
C SER A 89 5.46 -1.82 -18.02
N LYS A 90 6.55 -1.90 -18.79
CA LYS A 90 6.84 -3.01 -19.70
C LYS A 90 7.84 -4.02 -19.11
N LEU A 91 8.41 -3.73 -17.94
CA LEU A 91 9.42 -4.59 -17.33
C LEU A 91 8.79 -5.91 -16.88
N SER A 92 9.47 -7.02 -17.18
CA SER A 92 9.12 -8.32 -16.62
C SER A 92 9.51 -8.40 -15.14
N LEU A 93 8.95 -9.38 -14.42
CA LEU A 93 9.31 -9.63 -13.03
C LEU A 93 10.83 -9.85 -12.85
N ASP A 94 11.47 -10.59 -13.75
CA ASP A 94 12.92 -10.86 -13.68
C ASP A 94 13.74 -9.59 -13.89
N GLN A 95 13.33 -8.73 -14.82
CA GLN A 95 13.97 -7.43 -15.02
C GLN A 95 13.80 -6.53 -13.79
N ILE A 96 12.63 -6.57 -13.16
CA ILE A 96 12.37 -5.82 -11.92
C ILE A 96 13.27 -6.34 -10.79
N ALA A 97 13.37 -7.65 -10.60
CA ALA A 97 14.20 -8.27 -9.58
C ALA A 97 15.69 -7.93 -9.79
N ALA A 98 16.20 -8.13 -11.01
CA ALA A 98 17.58 -7.85 -11.34
C ALA A 98 17.95 -6.38 -11.14
N THR A 99 17.08 -5.44 -11.52
CA THR A 99 17.31 -4.01 -11.28
C THR A 99 17.23 -3.66 -9.80
N ALA A 100 16.24 -4.19 -9.07
CA ALA A 100 16.11 -3.93 -7.64
C ALA A 100 17.37 -4.38 -6.85
N ASP A 101 17.94 -5.53 -7.20
CA ASP A 101 19.17 -6.02 -6.59
C ASP A 101 20.39 -5.16 -6.95
N LYS A 102 20.54 -4.77 -8.21
CA LYS A 102 21.63 -3.87 -8.66
C LYS A 102 21.56 -2.48 -8.02
N SER A 103 20.34 -1.98 -7.77
CA SER A 103 20.13 -0.66 -7.18
C SER A 103 20.20 -0.65 -5.65
N ARG A 104 20.36 -1.79 -4.97
CA ARG A 104 20.26 -1.89 -3.51
C ARG A 104 21.22 -0.94 -2.77
N GLU A 105 22.51 -0.98 -3.12
CA GLU A 105 23.51 -0.13 -2.46
C GLU A 105 23.34 1.35 -2.79
N LEU A 106 22.96 1.66 -4.04
CA LEU A 106 22.65 3.03 -4.48
C LEU A 106 21.49 3.63 -3.65
N LEU A 107 20.41 2.87 -3.48
CA LEU A 107 19.23 3.33 -2.74
C LEU A 107 19.50 3.47 -1.24
N LYS A 108 20.35 2.60 -0.67
CA LYS A 108 20.78 2.67 0.72
C LYS A 108 21.60 3.94 0.98
N GLY A 109 22.51 4.29 0.06
CA GLY A 109 23.34 5.50 0.15
C GLY A 109 22.58 6.81 -0.04
N ASP A 110 21.46 6.80 -0.76
CA ASP A 110 20.67 7.99 -1.11
C ASP A 110 19.53 8.25 -0.12
N GLY A 111 19.84 8.45 1.17
CA GLY A 111 18.81 8.77 2.17
C GLY A 111 17.85 7.61 2.50
N TYR A 112 18.33 6.36 2.37
CA TYR A 112 17.58 5.14 2.70
C TYR A 112 16.26 5.00 1.92
N LEU A 113 16.31 5.21 0.60
CA LEU A 113 15.20 4.91 -0.29
C LEU A 113 14.88 3.41 -0.24
N LYS A 114 13.58 3.07 -0.20
CA LYS A 114 13.14 1.68 -0.09
C LYS A 114 12.16 1.32 -1.19
N LEU A 115 12.55 0.33 -1.99
CA LEU A 115 11.66 -0.36 -2.91
C LEU A 115 10.80 -1.38 -2.16
N ALA A 116 9.62 -1.66 -2.72
CA ALA A 116 8.86 -2.86 -2.37
C ALA A 116 9.50 -4.11 -3.01
N SER A 117 9.06 -5.31 -2.63
CA SER A 117 9.51 -6.54 -3.26
C SER A 117 9.25 -6.54 -4.78
N PRO A 118 10.04 -7.29 -5.58
CA PRO A 118 9.85 -7.36 -7.03
C PRO A 118 8.43 -7.77 -7.45
N GLN A 119 7.81 -8.69 -6.72
CA GLN A 119 6.43 -9.15 -6.98
C GLN A 119 5.42 -8.02 -6.74
N THR A 120 5.58 -7.26 -5.66
CA THR A 120 4.73 -6.10 -5.37
C THR A 120 4.94 -4.98 -6.39
N LEU A 121 6.18 -4.70 -6.79
CA LEU A 121 6.49 -3.72 -7.84
C LEU A 121 5.88 -4.10 -9.18
N HIS A 122 6.01 -5.37 -9.59
CA HIS A 122 5.39 -5.88 -10.81
C HIS A 122 3.87 -5.70 -10.78
N ALA A 123 3.21 -6.04 -9.67
CA ALA A 123 1.78 -5.81 -9.51
C ALA A 123 1.40 -4.32 -9.52
N LEU A 124 2.18 -3.46 -8.85
CA LEU A 124 1.98 -2.01 -8.86
C LEU A 124 2.07 -1.44 -10.27
N PHE A 125 3.10 -1.78 -11.03
CA PHE A 125 3.29 -1.28 -12.38
C PHE A 125 2.18 -1.76 -13.32
N ALA A 126 1.73 -3.01 -13.19
CA ALA A 126 0.60 -3.53 -13.96
C ALA A 126 -0.73 -2.81 -13.61
N VAL A 127 -0.99 -2.55 -12.33
CA VAL A 127 -2.24 -1.89 -11.86
C VAL A 127 -2.28 -0.41 -12.23
N CYS A 128 -1.16 0.28 -12.07
CA CYS A 128 -1.06 1.69 -12.44
C CYS A 128 -1.09 1.86 -13.96
N GLY A 129 -0.39 1.00 -14.70
CA GLY A 129 -0.14 1.23 -16.12
C GLY A 129 0.64 2.52 -16.36
N PRO A 130 0.98 2.83 -17.63
CA PRO A 130 1.93 3.89 -17.95
C PRO A 130 1.43 5.29 -17.58
N GLU A 131 0.17 5.61 -17.83
CA GLU A 131 -0.38 6.96 -17.63
C GLU A 131 -0.49 7.31 -16.15
N ARG A 132 -1.11 6.44 -15.34
CA ARG A 132 -1.30 6.68 -13.91
C ARG A 132 0.04 6.63 -13.18
N LEU A 133 0.94 5.71 -13.57
CA LEU A 133 2.28 5.66 -13.00
C LEU A 133 3.08 6.94 -13.31
N GLN A 134 2.95 7.51 -14.51
CA GLN A 134 3.60 8.78 -14.82
C GLN A 134 3.08 9.90 -13.92
N ALA A 135 1.75 10.03 -13.78
CA ALA A 135 1.16 11.03 -12.88
C ALA A 135 1.61 10.87 -11.42
N ILE A 136 1.72 9.63 -10.94
CA ILE A 136 2.25 9.33 -9.59
C ILE A 136 3.72 9.76 -9.48
N LEU A 137 4.57 9.40 -10.44
CA LEU A 137 5.98 9.77 -10.41
C LEU A 137 6.15 11.29 -10.48
N ASP A 138 5.45 11.96 -11.39
CA ASP A 138 5.52 13.42 -11.55
C ASP A 138 5.14 14.14 -10.26
N LYS A 139 4.06 13.70 -9.59
CA LYS A 139 3.65 14.23 -8.29
C LYS A 139 4.71 14.02 -7.21
N HIS A 140 5.24 12.81 -7.06
CA HIS A 140 6.13 12.45 -5.94
C HIS A 140 7.59 12.89 -6.13
N LEU A 141 7.96 13.27 -7.36
CA LEU A 141 9.26 13.82 -7.71
C LEU A 141 9.26 15.35 -7.84
N SER A 142 8.09 16.00 -7.81
CA SER A 142 8.02 17.46 -7.88
C SER A 142 8.58 18.11 -6.60
N ASP A 143 9.10 19.32 -6.75
CA ASP A 143 9.59 20.11 -5.62
C ASP A 143 8.48 20.41 -4.60
N GLU A 144 7.24 20.57 -5.05
CA GLU A 144 6.07 20.78 -4.19
C GLU A 144 5.80 19.62 -3.24
N HIS A 145 6.22 18.40 -3.60
CA HIS A 145 6.06 17.20 -2.78
C HIS A 145 7.32 16.83 -1.99
N LYS A 146 8.39 17.61 -2.11
CA LYS A 146 9.62 17.39 -1.35
C LYS A 146 9.36 17.44 0.15
N GLY A 147 9.81 16.41 0.86
CA GLY A 147 9.60 16.27 2.32
C GLY A 147 8.17 15.90 2.73
N LYS A 148 7.22 15.79 1.79
CA LYS A 148 5.87 15.29 2.04
C LYS A 148 5.85 13.79 1.73
N SER A 149 5.05 13.04 2.49
CA SER A 149 4.71 11.67 2.14
C SER A 149 3.30 11.37 2.63
N GLY A 150 2.37 11.29 1.68
CA GLY A 150 1.02 10.79 1.91
C GLY A 150 0.81 9.34 1.44
N ILE A 151 1.89 8.66 1.01
CA ILE A 151 1.82 7.31 0.43
C ILE A 151 1.07 6.39 1.39
N PRO A 152 -0.02 5.73 0.94
CA PRO A 152 -0.80 4.84 1.80
C PRO A 152 0.03 3.71 2.37
N ASP A 153 -0.24 3.33 3.62
CA ASP A 153 0.54 2.32 4.35
C ASP A 153 0.71 0.98 3.62
N LEU A 154 -0.32 0.53 2.89
CA LEU A 154 -0.38 -0.78 2.27
C LEU A 154 -0.76 -0.71 0.79
N PHE A 155 -0.15 -1.60 0.00
CA PHE A 155 -0.69 -2.03 -1.28
C PHE A 155 -1.13 -3.48 -1.18
N LEU A 156 -2.42 -3.72 -1.36
CA LEU A 156 -3.06 -5.03 -1.28
C LEU A 156 -3.55 -5.41 -2.66
N TYR A 157 -3.23 -6.62 -3.13
CA TYR A 157 -3.68 -7.09 -4.43
C TYR A 157 -4.05 -8.57 -4.44
N ALA A 158 -4.82 -8.98 -5.43
CA ALA A 158 -5.12 -10.37 -5.72
C ALA A 158 -4.77 -10.66 -7.17
N THR A 159 -3.99 -11.72 -7.38
CA THR A 159 -3.56 -12.17 -8.70
C THR A 159 -4.47 -13.29 -9.19
N SER A 160 -5.00 -13.17 -10.40
CA SER A 160 -5.75 -14.24 -11.04
C SER A 160 -4.81 -15.38 -11.45
N HIS A 161 -5.20 -16.62 -11.15
CA HIS A 161 -4.46 -17.82 -11.55
C HIS A 161 -4.48 -18.02 -13.07
N SER A 162 -5.51 -17.53 -13.77
CA SER A 162 -5.63 -17.70 -15.23
C SER A 162 -4.75 -16.76 -16.03
N THR A 163 -4.53 -15.53 -15.55
CA THR A 163 -3.78 -14.50 -16.29
C THR A 163 -2.42 -14.19 -15.66
N GLY A 164 -2.19 -14.58 -14.41
CA GLY A 164 -1.00 -14.18 -13.64
C GLY A 164 -0.96 -12.68 -13.31
N LEU A 165 -2.03 -11.93 -13.61
CA LEU A 165 -2.10 -10.48 -13.42
C LEU A 165 -3.00 -10.09 -12.24
N PRO A 166 -2.72 -8.94 -11.59
CA PRO A 166 -3.57 -8.43 -10.53
C PRO A 166 -4.94 -7.99 -11.08
N THR A 167 -6.02 -8.58 -10.56
CA THR A 167 -7.42 -8.24 -10.92
C THR A 167 -8.12 -7.44 -9.82
N ILE A 168 -7.58 -7.48 -8.60
CA ILE A 168 -8.02 -6.68 -7.46
C ILE A 168 -6.80 -5.98 -6.92
N ALA A 169 -6.87 -4.67 -6.74
CA ALA A 169 -5.79 -3.89 -6.13
C ALA A 169 -6.35 -2.73 -5.31
N ARG A 170 -5.75 -2.48 -4.14
CA ARG A 170 -6.19 -1.48 -3.17
C ARG A 170 -4.97 -0.82 -2.54
N PHE A 171 -4.94 0.50 -2.56
CA PHE A 171 -4.08 1.29 -1.68
C PHE A 171 -4.85 1.53 -0.38
N VAL A 172 -4.24 1.23 0.75
CA VAL A 172 -4.92 1.27 2.05
C VAL A 172 -4.07 2.02 3.06
N GLU A 173 -4.61 3.13 3.55
CA GLU A 173 -4.13 3.82 4.75
C GLU A 173 -4.78 3.18 5.97
N VAL A 174 -4.00 2.69 6.92
CA VAL A 174 -4.52 2.00 8.11
C VAL A 174 -4.52 2.97 9.27
N LYS A 175 -5.67 3.11 9.93
CA LYS A 175 -5.80 3.96 11.12
C LYS A 175 -6.20 3.16 12.33
N LYS A 176 -5.57 3.44 13.47
CA LYS A 176 -6.05 2.98 14.78
C LYS A 176 -7.40 3.63 15.11
N PRO A 177 -8.10 3.14 16.13
CA PRO A 177 -9.25 3.86 16.67
C PRO A 177 -8.88 5.31 16.97
N GLU A 178 -9.78 6.24 16.61
CA GLU A 178 -9.67 7.68 16.86
C GLU A 178 -8.48 8.41 16.20
N GLU A 179 -7.55 7.70 15.56
CA GLU A 179 -6.42 8.30 14.88
C GLU A 179 -6.89 9.12 13.67
N ALA A 180 -6.68 10.43 13.72
CA ALA A 180 -7.07 11.31 12.62
C ALA A 180 -6.35 10.95 11.31
N VAL A 181 -7.05 11.09 10.19
CA VAL A 181 -6.43 11.06 8.87
C VAL A 181 -5.92 12.46 8.59
N SER A 182 -4.61 12.59 8.32
CA SER A 182 -4.03 13.91 8.01
C SER A 182 -4.53 14.44 6.67
N ALA A 183 -4.48 15.77 6.49
CA ALA A 183 -4.85 16.41 5.23
C ALA A 183 -4.00 15.90 4.04
N VAL A 184 -2.72 15.60 4.28
CA VAL A 184 -1.81 15.06 3.26
C VAL A 184 -2.23 13.65 2.84
N GLN A 185 -2.61 12.78 3.79
CA GLN A 185 -3.15 11.44 3.50
C GLN A 185 -4.48 11.52 2.74
N MET A 186 -5.38 12.42 3.15
CA MET A 186 -6.65 12.62 2.44
C MET A 186 -6.44 13.10 1.00
N ALA A 187 -5.52 14.04 0.79
CA ALA A 187 -5.16 14.52 -0.54
C ALA A 187 -4.55 13.42 -1.42
N GLU A 188 -3.68 12.58 -0.86
CA GLU A 188 -3.09 11.45 -1.60
C GLU A 188 -4.15 10.41 -1.97
N ILE A 189 -5.04 10.07 -1.04
CA ILE A 189 -6.16 9.15 -1.32
C ILE A 189 -7.05 9.73 -2.41
N ALA A 190 -7.41 11.01 -2.35
CA ALA A 190 -8.22 11.66 -3.38
C ALA A 190 -7.52 11.61 -4.74
N PHE A 191 -6.23 11.95 -4.79
CA PHE A 191 -5.41 11.90 -6.01
C PHE A 191 -5.40 10.50 -6.65
N LEU A 192 -5.10 9.46 -5.87
CA LEU A 192 -5.09 8.08 -6.39
C LEU A 192 -6.47 7.67 -6.94
N ASN A 193 -7.56 8.07 -6.29
CA ASN A 193 -8.91 7.78 -6.78
C ASN A 193 -9.28 8.54 -8.04
N GLN A 194 -8.83 9.79 -8.20
CA GLN A 194 -9.01 10.55 -9.45
C GLN A 194 -8.30 9.86 -10.64
N LEU A 195 -7.18 9.17 -10.39
CA LEU A 195 -6.51 8.33 -11.39
C LEU A 195 -7.25 7.01 -11.69
N GLY A 196 -8.39 6.75 -11.05
CA GLY A 196 -9.11 5.48 -11.15
C GLY A 196 -8.49 4.34 -10.35
N LEU A 197 -7.53 4.61 -9.47
CA LEU A 197 -6.96 3.63 -8.54
C LEU A 197 -7.80 3.57 -7.27
N HIS A 198 -7.97 2.37 -6.71
CA HIS A 198 -8.80 2.23 -5.53
C HIS A 198 -8.00 2.48 -4.23
N ALA A 199 -8.00 3.72 -3.76
CA ALA A 199 -7.39 4.09 -2.47
C ALA A 199 -8.43 4.33 -1.38
N ARG A 200 -8.19 3.90 -0.14
CA ARG A 200 -9.12 4.09 0.98
C ARG A 200 -8.43 4.11 2.34
N VAL A 201 -9.14 4.62 3.34
CA VAL A 201 -8.80 4.39 4.75
C VAL A 201 -9.44 3.07 5.21
N LEU A 202 -8.70 2.30 6.00
CA LEU A 202 -9.21 1.21 6.81
C LEU A 202 -8.96 1.55 8.28
N ARG A 203 -10.01 2.01 8.95
CA ARG A 203 -9.99 2.28 10.38
C ARG A 203 -10.25 0.99 11.15
N LEU A 204 -9.30 0.61 12.01
CA LEU A 204 -9.48 -0.48 12.95
C LEU A 204 -10.45 -0.04 14.05
N VAL A 205 -11.26 -0.99 14.51
CA VAL A 205 -12.21 -0.79 15.61
C VAL A 205 -11.85 -1.79 16.69
N GLU A 206 -11.54 -1.28 17.88
CA GLU A 206 -11.28 -2.11 19.04
C GLU A 206 -12.59 -2.66 19.60
N ARG A 207 -12.54 -3.92 20.01
CA ARG A 207 -13.58 -4.56 20.81
C ARG A 207 -12.93 -5.34 21.95
N GLU A 208 -13.70 -5.52 23.02
CA GLU A 208 -13.34 -6.31 24.19
C GLU A 208 -13.43 -7.81 23.89
#